data_AF-A0A7C5N0I7-F1
#
_entry.id   AF-A0A7C5N0I7-F1
#
_cell.length_a   1.000
_cell.length_b   1.000
_cell.length_c   1.000
_cell.angle_alpha   90.00
_cell.angle_beta   90.00
_cell.angle_gamma   90.00
#
_symmetry.space_group_name_H-M   'P 1'
#
loop_
_entity.id
_entity.type
_entity.pdbx_description
1 polymer ?
#
loop_
_entity_poly.entity_id
_entity_poly.type
_entity_poly.pdbx_seq_one_letter_code
_entity_poly.pdbx_strand_id
1 'polypeptide(L)'
;MVQASLTSTTGVEVDILNYGVVVRDWRVPASGGLRSTVLGFETFDPYPVQNAYLGAIVGRVANRVRGSRFELEGKTFALASNREGLHLHGGPEGLSLQVWGMEVDSANNQVLFTLTSPDGAMGYPGNVHFEVLYRLKGNRLRLEMKAVTDQPTPISMVQHHYFNLGTGADVLDHRVNIASDRYTVLDKDLYPTGEILPVAGSYRDLRAGRRLRSQDGSAIDYDLNYVLDPERDKKKPVARVRGPDGDLILELWTDRPGLQFYNAVTTDI
;
A
#
# COMPACT_ATOMS: atom_id res chain seq x y z
N MET A 1 -17.85 -11.81 8.56
CA MET A 1 -16.47 -11.56 8.10
C MET A 1 -15.57 -12.64 8.64
N VAL A 2 -14.56 -13.08 7.90
CA VAL A 2 -13.60 -14.10 8.37
C VAL A 2 -12.19 -13.51 8.33
N GLN A 3 -11.35 -13.99 9.25
CA GLN A 3 -9.95 -13.62 9.38
C GLN A 3 -9.07 -14.86 9.23
N ALA A 4 -7.92 -14.70 8.58
CA ALA A 4 -6.80 -15.61 8.65
C ALA A 4 -5.71 -15.02 9.53
N SER A 5 -5.04 -15.87 10.30
CA SER A 5 -3.88 -15.50 11.11
C SER A 5 -2.67 -16.34 10.69
N LEU A 6 -1.59 -15.68 10.30
CA LEU A 6 -0.31 -16.30 10.00
C LEU A 6 0.62 -16.09 11.19
N THR A 7 1.20 -17.18 11.69
CA THR A 7 2.15 -17.14 12.81
C THR A 7 3.46 -17.81 12.40
N SER A 8 4.56 -17.10 12.52
CA SER A 8 5.89 -17.63 12.23
C SER A 8 6.54 -18.25 13.47
N THR A 9 7.52 -19.11 13.25
CA THR A 9 8.36 -19.67 14.32
C THR A 9 9.23 -18.63 15.04
N THR A 10 9.33 -17.42 14.50
CA THR A 10 10.03 -16.29 15.14
C THR A 10 9.12 -15.44 16.00
N GLY A 11 7.83 -15.79 16.13
CA GLY A 11 6.85 -15.04 16.94
C GLY A 11 6.18 -13.87 16.23
N VAL A 12 6.44 -13.67 14.93
CA VAL A 12 5.67 -12.71 14.12
C VAL A 12 4.27 -13.25 13.87
N GLU A 13 3.27 -12.40 14.08
CA GLU A 13 1.83 -12.67 13.86
C GLU A 13 1.25 -11.66 12.89
N VAL A 14 0.48 -12.12 11.91
CA VAL A 14 -0.18 -11.27 10.90
C VAL A 14 -1.64 -11.68 10.77
N ASP A 15 -2.54 -10.76 11.04
CA ASP A 15 -3.99 -10.95 10.95
C ASP A 15 -4.52 -10.29 9.68
N ILE A 16 -5.21 -11.07 8.85
CA ILE A 16 -5.70 -10.62 7.53
C ILE A 16 -7.20 -10.92 7.40
N LEU A 17 -8.00 -9.88 7.20
CA LEU A 17 -9.43 -9.98 6.94
C LEU A 17 -9.67 -10.31 5.46
N ASN A 18 -10.70 -11.10 5.18
CA ASN A 18 -11.10 -11.35 3.80
C ASN A 18 -11.84 -10.16 3.15
N TYR A 19 -12.15 -9.10 3.90
CA TYR A 19 -12.65 -7.85 3.35
C TYR A 19 -11.50 -6.94 2.96
N GLY A 20 -11.48 -6.52 1.70
CA GLY A 20 -10.41 -5.73 1.11
C GLY A 20 -9.03 -6.38 1.15
N VAL A 21 -8.94 -7.65 1.57
CA VAL A 21 -7.70 -8.33 1.97
C VAL A 21 -6.91 -7.48 2.98
N VAL A 22 -7.62 -6.98 4.00
CA VAL A 22 -7.05 -6.04 4.96
C VAL A 22 -6.08 -6.74 5.91
N VAL A 23 -4.82 -6.32 5.95
CA VAL A 23 -3.94 -6.67 7.08
C VAL A 23 -4.31 -5.77 8.26
N ARG A 24 -5.12 -6.35 9.15
CA ARG A 24 -5.66 -5.68 10.34
C ARG A 24 -4.57 -5.41 11.37
N ASP A 25 -3.68 -6.37 11.55
CA ASP A 25 -2.60 -6.27 12.53
C ASP A 25 -1.37 -7.06 12.07
N TRP A 26 -0.20 -6.56 12.44
CA TRP A 26 1.09 -7.17 12.17
C TRP A 26 1.97 -6.97 13.39
N ARG A 27 2.00 -7.98 14.24
CA ARG A 27 2.73 -8.00 15.51
C ARG A 27 4.09 -8.63 15.33
N VAL A 28 5.14 -7.93 15.77
CA VAL A 28 6.54 -8.37 15.69
C VAL A 28 7.16 -8.33 17.09
N PRO A 29 7.97 -9.33 17.48
CA PRO A 29 8.72 -9.26 18.73
C PRO A 29 9.65 -8.03 18.76
N ALA A 30 9.51 -7.22 19.80
CA ALA A 30 10.30 -6.02 20.07
C ALA A 30 10.71 -5.99 21.55
N SER A 31 11.45 -4.95 21.95
CA SER A 31 11.70 -4.71 23.37
C SER A 31 10.37 -4.47 24.09
N GLY A 32 10.11 -5.24 25.14
CA GLY A 32 8.86 -5.16 25.92
C GLY A 32 7.70 -6.05 25.44
N GLY A 33 7.88 -6.85 24.38
CA GLY A 33 6.90 -7.83 23.93
C GLY A 33 6.55 -7.72 22.44
N LEU A 34 5.40 -8.28 22.05
CA LEU A 34 4.87 -8.13 20.70
C LEU A 34 4.37 -6.70 20.48
N ARG A 35 4.81 -6.08 19.39
CA ARG A 35 4.39 -4.72 19.00
C ARG A 35 3.65 -4.77 17.67
N SER A 36 2.45 -4.21 17.64
CA SER A 36 1.72 -3.94 16.39
C SER A 36 2.46 -2.88 15.58
N THR A 37 2.73 -3.19 14.32
CA THR A 37 3.55 -2.33 13.43
C THR A 37 2.74 -1.65 12.35
N VAL A 38 1.46 -1.99 12.23
CA VAL A 38 0.50 -1.38 11.28
C VAL A 38 -0.69 -0.82 12.04
N LEU A 39 -1.30 0.24 11.49
CA LEU A 39 -2.58 0.75 11.99
C LEU A 39 -3.73 -0.14 11.50
N GLY A 40 -4.73 -0.29 12.35
CA GLY A 40 -5.95 -1.03 12.09
C GLY A 40 -6.93 -0.90 13.26
N PHE A 41 -8.14 -1.44 13.08
CA PHE A 41 -9.18 -1.45 14.11
C PHE A 41 -9.31 -2.82 14.78
N GLU A 42 -9.66 -2.81 16.07
CA GLU A 42 -9.94 -4.04 16.83
C GLU A 42 -11.20 -4.76 16.31
N THR A 43 -12.23 -3.99 15.95
CA THR A 43 -13.51 -4.48 15.45
C THR A 43 -13.67 -4.23 13.96
N PHE A 44 -14.63 -4.91 13.34
CA PHE A 44 -14.88 -4.76 11.91
C PHE A 44 -15.58 -3.44 11.55
N ASP A 45 -16.52 -2.99 12.38
CA ASP A 45 -17.46 -1.90 12.08
C ASP A 45 -16.84 -0.62 11.49
N PRO A 46 -15.61 -0.19 11.86
CA PRO A 46 -14.99 0.97 11.25
C PRO A 46 -14.51 0.78 9.80
N TYR A 47 -14.19 -0.45 9.36
CA TYR A 47 -13.56 -0.69 8.06
C TYR A 47 -14.39 -0.27 6.83
N PRO A 48 -15.72 -0.49 6.80
CA PRO A 48 -16.55 -0.05 5.66
C PRO A 48 -16.76 1.46 5.58
N VAL A 49 -16.55 2.19 6.69
CA VAL A 49 -16.89 3.63 6.79
C VAL A 49 -15.68 4.54 6.85
N GLN A 50 -14.51 4.03 7.25
CA GLN A 50 -13.24 4.74 7.16
C GLN A 50 -12.85 5.02 5.69
N ASN A 51 -12.05 6.06 5.46
CA ASN A 51 -11.67 6.53 4.13
C ASN A 51 -10.15 6.56 3.90
N ALA A 52 -9.37 5.96 4.80
CA ALA A 52 -7.92 5.92 4.76
C ALA A 52 -7.36 4.65 4.08
N TYR A 53 -8.22 3.67 3.74
CA TYR A 53 -7.86 2.38 3.14
C TYR A 53 -6.92 1.54 4.02
N LEU A 54 -7.00 1.68 5.34
CA LEU A 54 -6.05 1.08 6.29
C LEU A 54 -5.82 -0.41 6.01
N GLY A 55 -4.61 -0.72 5.54
CA GLY A 55 -4.17 -2.08 5.34
C GLY A 55 -4.89 -2.84 4.22
N ALA A 56 -5.67 -2.20 3.35
CA ALA A 56 -6.40 -2.88 2.28
C ALA A 56 -5.60 -3.01 0.97
N ILE A 57 -5.97 -3.96 0.12
CA ILE A 57 -5.61 -3.98 -1.30
C ILE A 57 -6.51 -3.00 -2.05
N VAL A 58 -5.91 -2.02 -2.70
CA VAL A 58 -6.61 -1.03 -3.55
C VAL A 58 -6.40 -1.32 -5.03
N GLY A 59 -7.44 -1.08 -5.84
CA GLY A 59 -7.47 -1.32 -7.29
C GLY A 59 -8.91 -1.36 -7.82
N ARG A 60 -9.17 -1.55 -9.13
CA ARG A 60 -8.29 -2.08 -10.18
C ARG A 60 -7.08 -1.21 -10.51
N VAL A 61 -7.21 0.11 -10.38
CA VAL A 61 -6.11 1.07 -10.50
C VAL A 61 -5.97 1.85 -9.20
N ALA A 62 -4.85 1.64 -8.52
CA ALA A 62 -4.47 2.38 -7.33
C ALA A 62 -4.10 3.84 -7.66
N ASN A 63 -4.24 4.72 -6.67
CA ASN A 63 -4.07 6.17 -6.80
C ASN A 63 -5.12 6.78 -7.75
N ARG A 64 -4.86 7.97 -8.27
CA ARG A 64 -5.84 8.83 -8.96
C ARG A 64 -5.84 8.59 -10.47
N VAL A 65 -7.04 8.57 -11.08
CA VAL A 65 -7.21 8.63 -12.54
C VAL A 65 -7.76 9.99 -12.93
N ARG A 66 -7.01 10.71 -13.80
CA ARG A 66 -7.31 12.11 -14.14
C ARG A 66 -8.68 12.22 -14.81
N GLY A 67 -9.53 13.08 -14.25
CA GLY A 67 -10.87 13.34 -14.78
C GLY A 67 -11.77 12.10 -14.82
N SER A 68 -11.49 11.11 -13.96
CA SER A 68 -12.27 9.87 -13.81
C SER A 68 -12.54 9.17 -15.13
N ARG A 69 -11.55 9.13 -16.03
CA ARG A 69 -11.66 8.45 -17.32
C ARG A 69 -10.30 8.06 -17.86
N PHE A 70 -10.28 7.14 -18.81
CA PHE A 70 -9.11 6.83 -19.61
C PHE A 70 -9.51 6.42 -21.03
N GLU A 71 -8.54 6.40 -21.94
CA GLU A 71 -8.72 5.91 -23.30
C GLU A 71 -7.98 4.59 -23.48
N LEU A 72 -8.62 3.64 -24.15
CA LEU A 72 -8.04 2.35 -24.49
C LEU A 72 -8.60 1.92 -25.84
N GLU A 73 -7.70 1.63 -26.79
CA GLU A 73 -8.06 1.20 -28.16
C GLU A 73 -9.06 2.14 -28.86
N GLY A 74 -8.88 3.45 -28.65
CA GLY A 74 -9.73 4.49 -29.26
C GLY A 74 -11.11 4.66 -28.62
N LYS A 75 -11.41 3.95 -27.52
CA LYS A 75 -12.63 4.12 -26.73
C LYS A 75 -12.34 4.84 -25.43
N THR A 76 -13.21 5.78 -25.06
CA THR A 76 -13.16 6.45 -23.76
C THR A 76 -14.01 5.69 -22.74
N PHE A 77 -13.41 5.34 -21.61
CA PHE A 77 -14.07 4.70 -20.48
C PHE A 77 -14.23 5.71 -19.35
N ALA A 78 -15.48 5.95 -18.92
CA ALA A 78 -15.77 6.76 -17.74
C ALA A 78 -15.74 5.86 -16.50
N LEU A 79 -15.07 6.33 -15.45
CA LEU A 79 -14.89 5.62 -14.19
C LEU A 79 -15.76 6.22 -13.09
N ALA A 80 -16.24 5.37 -12.19
CA ALA A 80 -17.04 5.78 -11.05
C ALA A 80 -16.20 6.66 -10.11
N SER A 81 -16.62 7.91 -9.89
CA SER A 81 -15.91 8.82 -8.97
C SER A 81 -16.31 8.51 -7.53
N ASN A 82 -15.38 8.71 -6.60
CA ASN A 82 -15.64 8.65 -5.16
C ASN A 82 -15.39 10.02 -4.52
N ARG A 83 -14.21 10.23 -3.93
CA ARG A 83 -13.88 11.42 -3.13
C ARG A 83 -13.73 12.64 -4.02
N GLU A 84 -14.41 13.73 -3.68
CA GLU A 84 -14.22 15.07 -4.29
C GLU A 84 -14.38 15.09 -5.83
N GLY A 85 -15.13 14.13 -6.39
CA GLY A 85 -15.30 13.99 -7.85
C GLY A 85 -14.11 13.34 -8.56
N LEU A 86 -13.14 12.81 -7.82
CA LEU A 86 -11.99 12.07 -8.35
C LEU A 86 -12.29 10.57 -8.42
N HIS A 87 -11.64 9.86 -9.33
CA HIS A 87 -11.52 8.41 -9.27
C HIS A 87 -10.24 8.04 -8.55
N LEU A 88 -10.35 7.58 -7.31
CA LEU A 88 -9.23 7.21 -6.44
C LEU A 88 -9.34 5.75 -6.03
N HIS A 89 -8.23 5.01 -6.09
CA HIS A 89 -8.10 3.65 -5.54
C HIS A 89 -9.12 2.63 -6.08
N GLY A 90 -9.57 2.82 -7.32
CA GLY A 90 -10.52 1.93 -7.99
C GLY A 90 -12.00 2.29 -7.84
N GLY A 91 -12.31 3.39 -7.15
CA GLY A 91 -13.68 3.93 -7.09
C GLY A 91 -14.44 3.54 -5.81
N PRO A 92 -15.75 3.86 -5.75
CA PRO A 92 -16.57 3.72 -4.54
C PRO A 92 -16.85 2.27 -4.12
N GLU A 93 -16.65 1.30 -5.01
CA GLU A 93 -16.75 -0.13 -4.71
C GLU A 93 -15.49 -0.87 -5.19
N GLY A 94 -14.33 -0.20 -5.12
CA GLY A 94 -13.04 -0.76 -5.49
C GLY A 94 -12.65 -2.00 -4.66
N LEU A 95 -11.54 -2.63 -5.02
CA LEU A 95 -11.08 -3.91 -4.44
C LEU A 95 -11.03 -3.93 -2.90
N SER A 96 -10.74 -2.78 -2.28
CA SER A 96 -10.61 -2.60 -0.84
C SER A 96 -11.94 -2.71 -0.08
N LEU A 97 -13.07 -2.60 -0.78
CA LEU A 97 -14.41 -2.58 -0.20
C LEU A 97 -15.20 -3.86 -0.52
N GLN A 98 -14.54 -4.86 -1.11
CA GLN A 98 -15.14 -6.13 -1.51
C GLN A 98 -14.82 -7.22 -0.49
N VAL A 99 -15.71 -8.23 -0.39
CA VAL A 99 -15.44 -9.46 0.35
C VAL A 99 -14.82 -10.47 -0.61
N TRP A 100 -13.61 -10.91 -0.31
CA TRP A 100 -12.84 -11.86 -1.10
C TRP A 100 -13.11 -13.30 -0.62
N GLY A 101 -13.02 -14.24 -1.56
CA GLY A 101 -12.82 -15.65 -1.22
C GLY A 101 -11.51 -15.81 -0.46
N MET A 102 -11.44 -16.78 0.45
CA MET A 102 -10.27 -16.99 1.32
C MET A 102 -10.02 -18.48 1.52
N GLU A 103 -8.79 -18.91 1.25
CA GLU A 103 -8.32 -20.28 1.40
C GLU A 103 -7.03 -20.27 2.23
N VAL A 104 -7.09 -20.86 3.43
CA VAL A 104 -5.95 -20.92 4.37
C VAL A 104 -5.18 -22.21 4.18
N ASP A 105 -3.87 -22.10 3.99
CA ASP A 105 -2.92 -23.21 3.98
C ASP A 105 -1.98 -23.08 5.19
N SER A 106 -2.44 -23.63 6.32
CA SER A 106 -1.68 -23.60 7.57
C SER A 106 -0.38 -24.40 7.49
N ALA A 107 -0.32 -25.45 6.66
CA ALA A 107 0.88 -26.28 6.52
C ALA A 107 2.05 -25.49 5.94
N ASN A 108 1.76 -24.55 5.02
CA ASN A 108 2.77 -23.68 4.42
C ASN A 108 2.73 -22.23 4.94
N ASN A 109 1.99 -21.96 6.02
CA ASN A 109 1.79 -20.65 6.65
C ASN A 109 1.40 -19.57 5.63
N GLN A 110 0.33 -19.85 4.89
CA GLN A 110 -0.15 -19.08 3.75
C GLN A 110 -1.65 -18.88 3.77
N VAL A 111 -2.10 -17.84 3.09
CA VAL A 111 -3.51 -17.63 2.77
C VAL A 111 -3.64 -17.03 1.38
N LEU A 112 -4.48 -17.65 0.56
CA LEU A 112 -4.87 -17.18 -0.76
C LEU A 112 -6.22 -16.49 -0.68
N PHE A 113 -6.30 -15.30 -1.28
CA PHE A 113 -7.54 -14.57 -1.47
C PHE A 113 -7.87 -14.47 -2.95
N THR A 114 -9.14 -14.59 -3.29
CA THR A 114 -9.62 -14.50 -4.68
C THR A 114 -10.83 -13.59 -4.81
N LEU A 115 -10.92 -12.88 -5.94
CA LEU A 115 -12.07 -12.05 -6.27
C LEU A 115 -12.23 -11.93 -7.78
N THR A 116 -13.44 -12.12 -8.26
CA THR A 116 -13.81 -11.81 -9.65
C THR A 116 -14.44 -10.43 -9.71
N SER A 117 -13.83 -9.53 -10.47
CA SER A 117 -14.40 -8.23 -10.82
C SER A 117 -14.99 -8.34 -12.23
N PRO A 118 -16.32 -8.20 -12.41
CA PRO A 118 -16.95 -8.38 -13.72
C PRO A 118 -16.64 -7.23 -14.68
N ASP A 119 -16.83 -7.46 -15.98
CA ASP A 119 -16.81 -6.40 -16.99
C ASP A 119 -17.74 -5.23 -16.61
N GLY A 120 -17.27 -4.00 -16.80
CA GLY A 120 -17.97 -2.77 -16.43
C GLY A 120 -17.88 -2.38 -14.95
N ALA A 121 -17.32 -3.21 -14.06
CA ALA A 121 -17.19 -2.88 -12.65
C ALA A 121 -16.39 -1.58 -12.46
N MET A 122 -16.99 -0.60 -11.77
CA MET A 122 -16.45 0.77 -11.58
C MET A 122 -16.10 1.51 -12.87
N GLY A 123 -16.61 1.05 -14.03
CA GLY A 123 -16.35 1.61 -15.36
C GLY A 123 -15.18 0.97 -16.12
N TYR A 124 -14.52 -0.04 -15.55
CA TYR A 124 -13.41 -0.73 -16.20
C TYR A 124 -13.90 -1.84 -17.16
N PRO A 125 -13.32 -1.97 -18.36
CA PRO A 125 -13.62 -3.09 -19.26
C PRO A 125 -13.01 -4.40 -18.77
N GLY A 126 -13.56 -5.52 -19.23
CA GLY A 126 -13.06 -6.87 -19.04
C GLY A 126 -13.39 -7.46 -17.68
N ASN A 127 -13.64 -8.77 -17.67
CA ASN A 127 -13.65 -9.55 -16.45
C ASN A 127 -12.21 -9.71 -15.95
N VAL A 128 -12.02 -9.59 -14.64
CA VAL A 128 -10.71 -9.78 -14.01
C VAL A 128 -10.83 -10.72 -12.85
N HIS A 129 -10.06 -11.81 -12.90
CA HIS A 129 -9.86 -12.71 -11.77
C HIS A 129 -8.59 -12.30 -11.02
N PHE A 130 -8.76 -11.88 -9.78
CA PHE A 130 -7.67 -11.47 -8.90
C PHE A 130 -7.29 -12.59 -7.93
N GLU A 131 -6.00 -12.74 -7.70
CA GLU A 131 -5.41 -13.61 -6.68
C GLU A 131 -4.42 -12.81 -5.84
N VAL A 132 -4.55 -12.90 -4.52
CA VAL A 132 -3.63 -12.30 -3.55
C VAL A 132 -3.15 -13.39 -2.60
N LEU A 133 -1.86 -13.71 -2.63
CA LEU A 133 -1.26 -14.73 -1.80
C LEU A 133 -0.33 -14.09 -0.77
N TYR A 134 -0.62 -14.32 0.51
CA TYR A 134 0.27 -14.00 1.60
C TYR A 134 1.00 -15.25 2.09
N ARG A 135 2.31 -15.12 2.32
CA ARG A 135 3.17 -16.17 2.89
C ARG A 135 4.05 -15.55 3.98
N LEU A 136 4.00 -16.09 5.18
CA LEU A 136 4.86 -15.65 6.29
C LEU A 136 5.95 -16.70 6.57
N LYS A 137 7.23 -16.30 6.47
CA LYS A 137 8.38 -17.17 6.77
C LYS A 137 9.41 -16.42 7.62
N GLY A 138 9.57 -16.85 8.88
CA GLY A 138 10.33 -16.08 9.88
C GLY A 138 9.78 -14.67 9.97
N ASN A 139 10.64 -13.66 9.84
CA ASN A 139 10.24 -12.25 9.90
C ASN A 139 9.81 -11.65 8.55
N ARG A 140 9.65 -12.47 7.50
CA ARG A 140 9.34 -11.98 6.15
C ARG A 140 7.92 -12.35 5.75
N LEU A 141 7.08 -11.34 5.60
CA LEU A 141 5.79 -11.43 4.92
C LEU A 141 6.01 -11.19 3.43
N ARG A 142 5.63 -12.16 2.59
CA ARG A 142 5.62 -12.03 1.13
C ARG A 142 4.19 -11.90 0.64
N LEU A 143 3.96 -10.88 -0.19
CA LEU A 143 2.71 -10.62 -0.89
C LEU A 143 2.93 -10.87 -2.38
N GLU A 144 2.12 -11.72 -2.98
CA GLU A 144 2.08 -11.96 -4.43
C GLU A 144 0.68 -11.57 -4.94
N MET A 145 0.62 -10.68 -5.92
CA MET A 145 -0.63 -10.19 -6.50
C MET A 145 -0.68 -10.56 -7.99
N LYS A 146 -1.77 -11.18 -8.42
CA LYS A 146 -1.99 -11.61 -9.80
C LYS A 146 -3.39 -11.20 -10.26
N ALA A 147 -3.48 -10.82 -11.53
CA ALA A 147 -4.73 -10.49 -12.20
C ALA A 147 -4.71 -11.19 -13.56
N VAL A 148 -5.79 -11.91 -13.87
CA VAL A 148 -6.02 -12.53 -15.18
C VAL A 148 -7.23 -11.87 -15.80
N THR A 149 -7.08 -11.34 -17.01
CA THR A 149 -8.12 -10.58 -17.70
C THR A 149 -8.55 -11.29 -18.97
N ASP A 150 -9.81 -11.17 -19.35
CA ASP A 150 -10.32 -11.69 -20.64
C ASP A 150 -10.30 -10.64 -21.76
N GLN A 151 -10.08 -9.37 -21.41
CA GLN A 151 -9.93 -8.23 -22.30
C GLN A 151 -8.83 -7.28 -21.80
N PRO A 152 -8.25 -6.43 -22.66
CA PRO A 152 -7.35 -5.36 -22.25
C PRO A 152 -8.02 -4.43 -21.22
N THR A 153 -7.37 -4.23 -20.08
CA THR A 153 -7.85 -3.33 -19.01
C THR A 153 -6.68 -2.88 -18.14
N PRO A 154 -6.67 -1.63 -17.63
CA PRO A 154 -5.59 -1.17 -16.77
C PRO A 154 -5.66 -1.83 -15.39
N ILE A 155 -4.52 -2.34 -14.92
CA ILE A 155 -4.37 -2.94 -13.59
C ILE A 155 -3.15 -2.34 -12.89
N SER A 156 -3.36 -1.81 -11.68
CA SER A 156 -2.33 -1.35 -10.76
C SER A 156 -2.82 -1.59 -9.34
N MET A 157 -2.39 -2.69 -8.73
CA MET A 157 -2.78 -3.06 -7.36
C MET A 157 -1.71 -2.62 -6.36
N VAL A 158 -2.15 -2.08 -5.23
CA VAL A 158 -1.28 -1.66 -4.12
C VAL A 158 -1.86 -2.16 -2.80
N GLN A 159 -0.99 -2.56 -1.89
CA GLN A 159 -1.32 -2.83 -0.50
C GLN A 159 -1.11 -1.55 0.33
N HIS A 160 -2.15 -1.05 0.99
CA HIS A 160 -2.20 0.29 1.57
C HIS A 160 -1.94 0.30 3.09
N HIS A 161 -0.81 -0.25 3.53
CA HIS A 161 -0.44 -0.23 4.95
C HIS A 161 -0.07 1.17 5.45
N TYR A 162 -0.44 1.44 6.70
CA TYR A 162 0.12 2.53 7.49
C TYR A 162 0.98 1.92 8.57
N PHE A 163 2.29 2.13 8.49
CA PHE A 163 3.24 1.55 9.44
C PHE A 163 3.55 2.54 10.57
N ASN A 164 3.56 2.04 11.80
CA ASN A 164 4.19 2.71 12.93
C ASN A 164 5.07 1.71 13.69
N LEU A 165 6.39 1.81 13.50
CA LEU A 165 7.37 0.95 14.17
C LEU A 165 7.69 1.38 15.62
N GLY A 166 7.21 2.54 16.04
CA GLY A 166 7.43 3.08 17.38
C GLY A 166 6.24 2.82 18.30
N THR A 167 6.21 3.53 19.42
CA THR A 167 5.12 3.49 20.41
C THR A 167 4.42 4.85 20.56
N GLY A 168 4.88 5.86 19.80
CA GLY A 168 4.31 7.20 19.80
C GLY A 168 3.11 7.33 18.86
N ALA A 169 2.41 8.46 18.96
CA ALA A 169 1.22 8.76 18.16
C ALA A 169 1.52 9.14 16.70
N ASP A 170 2.78 9.43 16.36
CA ASP A 170 3.20 9.83 15.01
C ASP A 170 4.41 9.05 14.50
N VAL A 171 4.74 9.26 13.22
CA VAL A 171 5.88 8.64 12.53
C VAL A 171 7.02 9.61 12.24
N LEU A 172 6.98 10.82 12.82
CA LEU A 172 7.85 11.92 12.41
C LEU A 172 9.33 11.68 12.78
N ASP A 173 9.58 10.87 13.80
CA ASP A 173 10.91 10.49 14.27
C ASP A 173 11.45 9.17 13.67
N HIS A 174 10.66 8.48 12.84
CA HIS A 174 11.17 7.34 12.07
C HIS A 174 12.23 7.81 11.09
N ARG A 175 13.29 7.01 10.94
CA ARG A 175 14.31 7.26 9.92
C ARG A 175 13.95 6.49 8.66
N VAL A 176 13.55 7.19 7.61
CA VAL A 176 13.13 6.61 6.32
C VAL A 176 14.24 6.77 5.30
N ASN A 177 14.58 5.66 4.64
CA ASN A 177 15.47 5.60 3.49
C ASN A 177 14.73 5.00 2.30
N ILE A 178 14.77 5.67 1.14
CA ILE A 178 14.22 5.15 -0.12
C ILE A 178 15.33 5.19 -1.18
N ALA A 179 15.59 4.04 -1.80
CA ALA A 179 16.62 3.85 -2.82
C ALA A 179 16.09 4.27 -4.20
N SER A 180 15.77 5.56 -4.34
CA SER A 180 15.33 6.16 -5.59
C SER A 180 15.93 7.56 -5.73
N ASP A 181 16.34 7.92 -6.95
CA ASP A 181 16.87 9.22 -7.29
C ASP A 181 15.85 10.13 -7.98
N ARG A 182 14.61 9.66 -8.19
CA ARG A 182 13.59 10.32 -9.01
C ARG A 182 12.19 10.19 -8.43
N TYR A 183 11.34 11.16 -8.71
CA TYR A 183 9.93 11.12 -8.32
C TYR A 183 9.03 11.68 -9.42
N THR A 184 7.75 11.31 -9.41
CA THR A 184 6.74 11.90 -10.31
C THR A 184 6.22 13.21 -9.73
N VAL A 185 6.25 14.28 -10.53
CA VAL A 185 5.72 15.59 -10.12
C VAL A 185 4.19 15.54 -10.09
N LEU A 186 3.60 16.09 -9.03
CA LEU A 186 2.16 16.23 -8.88
C LEU A 186 1.73 17.67 -9.13
N ASP A 187 0.54 17.85 -9.71
CA ASP A 187 -0.13 19.15 -9.73
C ASP A 187 -0.85 19.43 -8.39
N LYS A 188 -1.51 20.59 -8.32
CA LYS A 188 -2.25 21.05 -7.13
C LYS A 188 -3.40 20.11 -6.70
N ASP A 189 -3.89 19.28 -7.61
CA ASP A 189 -4.99 18.34 -7.37
C ASP A 189 -4.42 16.92 -7.13
N LEU A 190 -3.11 16.82 -6.89
CA LEU A 190 -2.34 15.61 -6.62
C LEU A 190 -2.33 14.59 -7.79
N TYR A 191 -2.57 15.05 -9.01
CA TYR A 191 -2.39 14.22 -10.19
C TYR A 191 -0.96 14.27 -10.71
N PRO A 192 -0.39 13.16 -11.19
CA PRO A 192 0.90 13.20 -11.87
C PRO A 192 0.80 14.08 -13.12
N THR A 193 1.80 14.93 -13.31
CA THR A 193 1.93 15.80 -14.51
C THR A 193 2.53 15.07 -15.70
N GLY A 194 3.15 13.90 -15.45
CA GLY A 194 3.96 13.15 -16.42
C GLY A 194 5.46 13.47 -16.32
N GLU A 195 5.83 14.55 -15.62
CA GLU A 195 7.23 14.91 -15.38
C GLU A 195 7.86 14.03 -14.30
N ILE A 196 9.11 13.63 -14.53
CA ILE A 196 9.95 12.89 -13.58
C ILE A 196 11.18 13.74 -13.28
N LEU A 197 11.34 14.12 -12.02
CA LEU A 197 12.44 14.99 -11.56
C LEU A 197 13.38 14.28 -10.60
N PRO A 198 14.66 14.68 -10.54
CA PRO A 198 15.59 14.15 -9.55
C PRO A 198 15.19 14.60 -8.14
N VAL A 199 15.44 13.75 -7.14
CA VAL A 199 15.22 14.09 -5.73
C VAL A 199 16.34 14.97 -5.15
N ALA A 200 17.51 14.98 -5.78
CA ALA A 200 18.72 15.63 -5.29
C ALA A 200 18.51 17.12 -4.97
N GLY A 201 19.04 17.55 -3.82
CA GLY A 201 18.91 18.95 -3.37
C GLY A 201 17.53 19.31 -2.80
N SER A 202 16.65 18.34 -2.60
CA SER A 202 15.31 18.57 -2.02
C SER A 202 15.08 17.71 -0.77
N TYR A 203 14.02 18.04 -0.02
CA TYR A 203 13.57 17.25 1.13
C TYR A 203 13.14 15.82 0.75
N ARG A 204 12.87 15.58 -0.54
CA ARG A 204 12.52 14.28 -1.12
C ARG A 204 13.73 13.37 -1.30
N ASP A 205 14.96 13.87 -1.12
CA ASP A 205 16.15 13.01 -1.15
C ASP A 205 16.24 12.16 0.13
N LEU A 206 15.65 10.97 0.07
CA LEU A 206 15.66 9.99 1.15
C LEU A 206 16.78 8.95 0.99
N ARG A 207 17.71 9.11 0.04
CA ARG A 207 18.72 8.07 -0.29
C ARG A 207 19.74 7.85 0.83
N ALA A 208 20.07 8.88 1.61
CA ALA A 208 20.90 8.77 2.81
C ALA A 208 20.11 8.44 4.09
N GLY A 209 18.78 8.53 3.99
CA GLY A 209 17.82 8.39 5.08
C GLY A 209 17.73 9.60 6.01
N ARG A 210 16.52 9.93 6.48
CA ARG A 210 16.27 11.06 7.37
C ARG A 210 14.98 10.89 8.18
N ARG A 211 14.81 11.71 9.22
CA ARG A 211 13.53 11.90 9.92
C ARG A 211 12.56 12.67 9.05
N LEU A 212 11.26 12.55 9.36
CA LEU A 212 10.18 13.19 8.62
C LEU A 212 9.76 14.55 9.21
N ARG A 213 10.54 15.07 10.16
CA ARG A 213 10.41 16.43 10.68
C ARG A 213 11.50 17.38 10.16
N SER A 214 11.16 18.65 10.07
CA SER A 214 12.10 19.75 9.81
C SER A 214 12.88 20.12 11.08
N GLN A 215 13.84 21.04 10.94
CA GLN A 215 14.70 21.47 12.04
C GLN A 215 13.95 22.18 13.18
N ASP A 216 12.86 22.87 12.86
CA ASP A 216 11.95 23.51 13.82
C ASP A 216 10.94 22.52 14.46
N GLY A 217 11.02 21.23 14.10
CA GLY A 217 10.16 20.18 14.63
C GLY A 217 8.87 19.95 13.85
N SER A 218 8.53 20.81 12.88
CA SER A 218 7.30 20.66 12.08
C SER A 218 7.34 19.41 11.18
N ALA A 219 6.16 18.89 10.83
CA ALA A 219 6.07 17.74 9.93
C ALA A 219 6.41 18.14 8.50
N ILE A 220 7.20 17.32 7.82
CA ILE A 220 7.40 17.42 6.38
C ILE A 220 6.39 16.50 5.73
N ASP A 221 5.53 17.07 4.88
CA ASP A 221 4.51 16.31 4.17
C ASP A 221 5.10 15.54 2.98
N TYR A 222 4.77 14.25 2.92
CA TYR A 222 5.06 13.38 1.79
C TYR A 222 3.76 12.75 1.34
N ASP A 223 3.39 13.00 0.08
CA ASP A 223 2.45 12.20 -0.69
C ASP A 223 2.95 12.16 -2.14
N LEU A 224 3.90 11.28 -2.43
CA LEU A 224 4.47 11.17 -3.79
C LEU A 224 4.94 9.76 -4.14
N ASN A 225 4.98 9.50 -5.45
CA ASN A 225 5.54 8.28 -6.01
C ASN A 225 7.03 8.47 -6.34
N TYR A 226 7.87 7.66 -5.72
CA TYR A 226 9.27 7.49 -6.09
C TYR A 226 9.37 6.55 -7.29
N VAL A 227 10.13 6.94 -8.31
CA VAL A 227 10.38 6.12 -9.50
C VAL A 227 11.56 5.21 -9.20
N LEU A 228 11.32 3.90 -9.15
CA LEU A 228 12.35 2.92 -8.86
C LEU A 228 13.14 2.62 -10.13
N ASP A 229 14.47 2.58 -10.00
CA ASP A 229 15.34 2.23 -11.11
C ASP A 229 15.04 0.79 -11.59
N PRO A 230 14.73 0.56 -12.89
CA PRO A 230 14.52 -0.78 -13.43
C PRO A 230 15.78 -1.66 -13.32
N GLU A 231 16.97 -1.05 -13.37
CA GLU A 231 18.28 -1.72 -13.31
C GLU A 231 18.81 -1.87 -11.88
N ARG A 232 18.00 -1.53 -10.87
CA ARG A 232 18.38 -1.69 -9.46
C ARG A 232 18.74 -3.14 -9.13
N ASP A 233 19.64 -3.31 -8.16
CA ASP A 233 19.87 -4.62 -7.55
C ASP A 233 18.62 -5.09 -6.78
N LYS A 234 17.85 -6.00 -7.40
CA LYS A 234 16.62 -6.57 -6.83
C LYS A 234 16.86 -7.39 -5.53
N LYS A 235 18.11 -7.66 -5.16
CA LYS A 235 18.45 -8.28 -3.87
C LYS A 235 18.48 -7.27 -2.73
N LYS A 236 18.58 -5.97 -3.01
CA LYS A 236 18.56 -4.90 -2.01
C LYS A 236 17.16 -4.34 -1.81
N PRO A 237 16.82 -3.91 -0.58
CA PRO A 237 15.52 -3.29 -0.34
C PRO A 237 15.43 -1.94 -1.05
N VAL A 238 14.23 -1.61 -1.54
CA VAL A 238 13.92 -0.30 -2.15
C VAL A 238 13.62 0.75 -1.09
N ALA A 239 13.21 0.32 0.11
CA ALA A 239 13.03 1.19 1.24
C ALA A 239 13.44 0.50 2.55
N ARG A 240 13.94 1.29 3.48
CA ARG A 240 14.26 0.87 4.84
C ARG A 240 13.75 1.93 5.82
N VAL A 241 12.96 1.51 6.79
CA VAL A 241 12.40 2.38 7.84
C VAL A 241 12.86 1.86 9.18
N ARG A 242 13.49 2.71 9.99
CA ARG A 242 13.87 2.38 11.36
C ARG A 242 12.98 3.13 12.34
N GLY A 243 12.44 2.41 13.33
CA GLY A 243 11.67 3.00 14.43
C GLY A 243 12.50 3.98 15.27
N PRO A 244 11.86 4.93 15.96
CA PRO A 244 12.55 5.99 16.69
C PRO A 244 13.40 5.48 17.86
N ASP A 245 12.95 4.41 18.53
CA ASP A 245 13.69 3.71 19.59
C ASP A 245 14.81 2.80 19.05
N GLY A 246 14.75 2.48 17.75
CA GLY A 246 15.70 1.62 17.07
C GLY A 246 15.47 0.12 17.26
N ASP A 247 14.38 -0.29 17.91
CA ASP A 247 14.04 -1.70 18.16
C ASP A 247 13.67 -2.43 16.86
N LEU A 248 12.92 -1.76 16.00
CA LEU A 248 12.36 -2.35 14.79
C LEU A 248 12.89 -1.67 13.52
N ILE A 249 13.06 -2.50 12.49
CA ILE A 249 13.43 -2.09 11.13
C ILE A 249 12.51 -2.80 10.16
N LEU A 250 11.84 -2.03 9.31
CA LEU A 250 11.12 -2.53 8.14
C LEU A 250 12.01 -2.37 6.92
N GLU A 251 12.16 -3.45 6.15
CA GLU A 251 12.80 -3.43 4.83
C GLU A 251 11.80 -3.91 3.79
N LEU A 252 11.70 -3.18 2.67
CA LEU A 252 10.75 -3.45 1.60
C LEU A 252 11.49 -3.82 0.32
N TRP A 253 11.08 -4.93 -0.28
CA TRP A 253 11.46 -5.33 -1.64
C TRP A 253 10.21 -5.33 -2.50
N THR A 254 10.37 -5.00 -3.77
CA THR A 254 9.25 -5.01 -4.72
C THR A 254 9.74 -5.26 -6.14
N ASP A 255 8.90 -5.85 -6.97
CA ASP A 255 9.04 -5.97 -8.41
C ASP A 255 8.40 -4.80 -9.17
N ARG A 256 7.68 -3.91 -8.46
CA ARG A 256 6.99 -2.76 -9.05
C ARG A 256 7.98 -1.66 -9.50
N PRO A 257 7.57 -0.79 -10.45
CA PRO A 257 8.40 0.31 -10.96
C PRO A 257 8.36 1.56 -10.08
N GLY A 258 7.49 1.61 -9.07
CA GLY A 258 7.31 2.78 -8.22
C GLY A 258 6.97 2.42 -6.78
N LEU A 259 7.13 3.40 -5.90
CA LEU A 259 6.76 3.34 -4.49
C LEU A 259 6.07 4.65 -4.09
N GLN A 260 4.77 4.59 -3.83
CA GLN A 260 4.07 5.69 -3.17
C GLN A 260 4.55 5.76 -1.71
N PHE A 261 5.04 6.92 -1.29
CA PHE A 261 5.35 7.20 0.11
C PHE A 261 4.41 8.30 0.60
N TYR A 262 3.56 7.91 1.56
CA TYR A 262 2.62 8.78 2.24
C TYR A 262 2.84 8.68 3.76
N ASN A 263 2.99 9.82 4.44
CA ASN A 263 3.26 9.84 5.89
C ASN A 263 2.10 10.39 6.74
N ALA A 264 0.89 10.44 6.18
CA ALA A 264 -0.34 10.72 6.93
C ALA A 264 -0.43 12.09 7.62
N VAL A 265 0.37 13.09 7.21
CA VAL A 265 0.30 14.45 7.81
C VAL A 265 -1.08 15.10 7.66
N THR A 266 -1.82 14.70 6.62
CA THR A 266 -3.12 15.27 6.26
C THR A 266 -4.30 14.32 6.45
N THR A 267 -4.07 13.09 6.94
CA THR A 267 -5.14 12.12 7.22
C THR A 267 -5.37 12.06 8.72
N ASP A 268 -6.62 12.25 9.12
CA ASP A 268 -7.10 11.94 10.47
C ASP A 268 -7.34 10.43 10.53
N ILE A 269 -6.47 9.70 11.24
CA ILE A 269 -6.46 8.23 11.34
C ILE A 269 -6.82 7.82 12.76
#